data_AF-A0A944FXS6-F1
#
_entry.id   AF-A0A944FXS6-F1
#
_cell.length_a   1.000
_cell.length_b   1.000
_cell.length_c   1.000
_cell.angle_alpha   90.00
_cell.angle_beta   90.00
_cell.angle_gamma   90.00
#
_symmetry.space_group_name_H-M   'P 1'
#
loop_
_entity.id
_entity.type
_entity.pdbx_description
1 polymer ?
#
loop_
_entity_poly.entity_id
_entity_poly.type
_entity_poly.pdbx_seq_one_letter_code
_entity_poly.pdbx_strand_id
1 'polypeptide(L)'
;MKIRRLISVLLTIVLTLSLSIPAFAAPLQEASAIPSDFALEQIAVIDANDTDCPWSKETTIDTTITLYNLDQTPNGYVFKLKTGNVESGFIQIHNINGIRI
;
A
#
# COMPACT_ATOMS: atom_id res chain seq x y z
N MET A 1 -35.33 38.98 -21.63
CA MET A 1 -34.74 37.71 -22.14
C MET A 1 -33.23 37.76 -22.37
N LYS A 2 -32.64 38.87 -22.87
CA LYS A 2 -31.19 38.97 -23.15
C LYS A 2 -30.28 38.78 -21.91
N ILE A 3 -30.62 39.41 -20.77
CA ILE A 3 -29.86 39.30 -19.51
C ILE A 3 -29.86 37.87 -18.92
N ARG A 4 -31.00 37.14 -18.98
CA ARG A 4 -31.07 35.76 -18.49
C ARG A 4 -30.17 34.82 -19.32
N ARG A 5 -30.08 35.06 -20.63
CA ARG A 5 -29.17 34.32 -21.52
C ARG A 5 -27.71 34.64 -21.23
N LEU A 6 -27.38 35.91 -20.99
CA LEU A 6 -26.02 36.32 -20.60
C LEU A 6 -25.57 35.70 -19.27
N ILE A 7 -26.45 35.67 -18.27
CA ILE A 7 -26.17 35.02 -16.98
C ILE A 7 -25.93 33.53 -17.17
N SER A 8 -26.74 32.86 -18.00
CA SER A 8 -26.58 31.42 -18.25
C SER A 8 -25.26 31.10 -18.94
N VAL A 9 -24.85 31.91 -19.91
CA VAL A 9 -23.55 31.75 -20.60
C VAL A 9 -22.39 31.97 -19.62
N LEU A 10 -22.48 33.00 -18.78
CA LEU A 10 -21.47 33.28 -17.76
C LEU A 10 -21.32 32.10 -16.78
N LEU A 11 -22.42 31.51 -16.34
CA LEU A 11 -22.42 30.38 -15.41
C LEU A 11 -21.77 29.13 -16.03
N THR A 12 -22.06 28.85 -17.30
CA THR A 12 -21.42 27.75 -18.03
C THR A 12 -19.92 27.95 -18.15
N ILE A 13 -19.48 29.17 -18.46
CA ILE A 13 -18.04 29.50 -18.58
C ILE A 13 -17.34 29.28 -17.23
N VAL A 14 -17.91 29.78 -16.13
CA VAL A 14 -17.36 29.59 -14.78
C VAL A 14 -17.27 28.11 -14.42
N LEU A 15 -18.31 27.33 -14.72
CA LEU A 15 -18.32 25.89 -14.45
C LEU A 15 -17.23 25.16 -15.25
N THR A 16 -17.09 25.46 -16.55
CA THR A 16 -16.05 24.85 -17.39
C THR A 16 -14.63 25.20 -16.94
N LEU A 17 -14.42 26.43 -16.48
CA LEU A 17 -13.12 26.86 -15.94
C LEU A 17 -12.80 26.14 -14.62
N SER A 18 -13.80 25.90 -13.76
CA SER A 18 -13.58 25.17 -12.50
C SER A 18 -13.16 23.70 -12.70
N LEU A 19 -13.59 23.08 -13.81
CA LEU A 19 -13.23 21.70 -14.16
C LEU A 19 -11.83 21.57 -14.79
N SER A 20 -11.25 22.68 -15.28
CA SER A 20 -9.92 22.69 -15.90
C SER A 20 -8.76 22.75 -14.90
N ILE A 21 -9.04 22.84 -13.60
CA ILE A 21 -7.99 22.81 -12.57
C ILE A 21 -7.54 21.35 -12.41
N PRO A 22 -6.28 21.02 -12.75
CA PRO A 22 -5.77 19.67 -12.53
C PRO A 22 -5.74 19.39 -11.01
N ALA A 23 -6.48 18.38 -10.58
CA ALA A 23 -6.32 17.81 -9.25
C ALA A 23 -5.06 16.95 -9.27
N PHE A 24 -3.97 17.45 -8.69
CA PHE A 24 -2.79 16.64 -8.44
C PHE A 24 -3.04 15.81 -7.18
N ALA A 25 -2.85 14.50 -7.29
CA ALA A 25 -2.79 13.64 -6.11
C ALA A 25 -1.61 14.11 -5.24
N ALA A 26 -1.82 14.21 -3.93
CA ALA A 26 -0.72 14.40 -3.01
C ALA A 26 0.27 13.23 -3.22
N PRO A 27 1.59 13.49 -3.25
CA PRO A 27 2.57 12.41 -3.25
C PRO A 27 2.32 11.56 -2.00
N LEU A 28 2.28 10.23 -2.19
CA LEU A 28 2.18 9.29 -1.08
C LEU A 28 3.31 9.60 -0.09
N GLN A 29 2.94 9.77 1.18
CA GLN A 29 3.87 10.04 2.26
C GLN A 29 4.98 9.00 2.22
N GLU A 30 6.25 9.44 2.31
CA GLU A 30 7.42 8.57 2.19
C GLU A 30 7.23 7.30 3.04
N ALA A 31 7.35 6.16 2.37
CA ALA A 31 7.11 4.87 2.97
C ALA A 31 7.97 4.73 4.23
N SER A 32 7.32 4.45 5.36
CA SER A 32 7.99 3.85 6.51
C SER A 32 8.83 2.68 5.99
N ALA A 33 10.10 2.61 6.39
CA ALA A 33 11.04 1.60 5.89
C ALA A 33 10.37 0.22 5.91
N ILE A 34 10.27 -0.41 4.73
CA ILE A 34 9.61 -1.71 4.53
C ILE A 34 10.25 -2.70 5.52
N PRO A 35 9.47 -3.37 6.38
CA PRO A 35 10.00 -4.16 7.49
C PRO A 35 10.41 -5.58 7.04
N SER A 36 11.22 -5.69 5.98
CA SER A 36 11.69 -6.98 5.44
C SER A 36 12.45 -7.81 6.47
N ASP A 37 13.32 -7.17 7.24
CA ASP A 37 14.15 -7.86 8.24
C ASP A 37 13.30 -8.47 9.36
N PHE A 38 12.27 -7.72 9.79
CA PHE A 38 11.31 -8.22 10.78
C PHE A 38 10.53 -9.42 10.24
N ALA A 39 10.08 -9.37 8.98
CA ALA A 39 9.38 -10.49 8.38
C ALA A 39 10.26 -11.75 8.29
N LEU A 40 11.54 -11.60 7.93
CA LEU A 40 12.50 -12.71 7.90
C LEU A 40 12.79 -13.27 9.31
N GLU A 41 12.87 -12.40 10.32
CA GLU A 41 13.00 -12.82 11.72
C GLU A 41 11.78 -13.65 12.16
N GLN A 42 10.56 -13.22 11.83
CA GLN A 42 9.35 -13.98 12.15
C GLN A 42 9.34 -15.34 11.43
N ILE A 43 9.78 -15.40 10.18
CA ILE A 43 9.91 -16.67 9.44
C ILE A 43 10.87 -17.62 10.16
N ALA A 44 12.04 -17.13 10.60
CA ALA A 44 13.01 -17.94 11.31
C ALA A 44 12.49 -18.43 12.68
N VAL A 45 11.70 -17.61 13.37
CA VAL A 45 11.03 -18.01 14.62
C VAL A 45 9.98 -19.08 14.36
N ILE A 46 9.19 -18.97 13.29
CA ILE A 46 8.17 -19.97 12.93
C ILE A 46 8.84 -21.29 12.53
N ASP A 47 9.84 -21.27 11.66
CA ASP A 47 10.64 -22.45 11.26
C ASP A 47 11.23 -23.19 12.48
N ALA A 48 11.67 -22.45 13.50
CA ALA A 48 12.22 -23.05 14.71
C ALA A 48 11.18 -23.70 15.63
N ASN A 49 9.90 -23.30 15.56
CA ASN A 49 8.86 -23.71 16.51
C ASN A 49 7.76 -24.60 15.89
N ASP A 50 7.59 -24.57 14.56
CA ASP A 50 6.57 -25.33 13.84
C ASP A 50 7.23 -26.29 12.85
N THR A 51 7.22 -27.59 13.18
CA THR A 51 7.85 -28.64 12.38
C THR A 51 7.14 -28.93 11.06
N ASP A 52 5.87 -28.51 10.93
CA ASP A 52 5.08 -28.67 9.71
C ASP A 52 5.10 -27.40 8.84
N CYS A 53 5.82 -26.36 9.27
CA CYS A 53 5.98 -25.13 8.52
C CYS A 53 6.72 -25.40 7.19
N PRO A 54 6.17 -24.97 6.04
CA PRO A 54 6.84 -25.11 4.75
C PRO A 54 7.98 -24.09 4.56
N TRP A 55 8.11 -23.13 5.47
CA TRP A 55 9.18 -22.14 5.44
C TRP A 55 10.41 -22.65 6.16
N SER A 56 11.56 -22.18 5.67
CA SER A 56 12.87 -22.58 6.16
C SER A 56 13.82 -21.38 6.10
N LYS A 57 15.05 -21.58 6.57
CA LYS A 57 16.13 -20.59 6.42
C LYS A 57 16.46 -20.19 4.97
N GLU A 58 16.05 -20.99 3.99
CA GLU A 58 16.21 -20.67 2.56
C GLU A 58 15.02 -19.87 2.00
N THR A 59 13.97 -19.68 2.79
CA THR A 59 12.80 -18.89 2.40
C THR A 59 13.17 -17.41 2.35
N THR A 60 12.85 -16.77 1.23
CA THR A 60 13.15 -15.36 0.96
C THR A 60 11.90 -14.62 0.51
N ILE A 61 11.95 -13.29 0.59
CA ILE A 61 10.90 -12.43 0.06
C ILE A 61 11.06 -12.32 -1.46
N ASP A 62 10.03 -12.73 -2.20
CA ASP A 62 9.97 -12.57 -3.65
C ASP A 62 9.37 -11.22 -4.03
N THR A 63 8.21 -10.88 -3.46
CA THR A 63 7.47 -9.66 -3.78
C THR A 63 6.90 -9.04 -2.50
N THR A 64 6.89 -7.71 -2.44
CA THR A 64 6.26 -6.95 -1.35
C THR A 64 5.03 -6.21 -1.87
N ILE A 65 3.91 -6.33 -1.15
CA ILE A 65 2.68 -5.59 -1.39
C ILE A 65 2.40 -4.70 -0.18
N THR A 66 2.39 -3.38 -0.38
CA THR A 66 2.05 -2.43 0.69
C THR A 66 0.54 -2.36 0.88
N LEU A 67 0.09 -2.46 2.12
CA LEU A 67 -1.30 -2.25 2.54
C LEU A 67 -1.48 -0.81 3.03
N TYR A 68 -2.65 -0.25 2.77
CA TYR A 68 -2.98 1.13 3.13
C TYR A 68 -4.29 1.18 3.90
N ASN A 69 -4.39 2.12 4.84
CA ASN A 69 -5.64 2.46 5.51
C ASN A 69 -6.55 3.32 4.58
N LEU A 70 -7.73 3.70 5.07
CA LEU A 70 -8.68 4.53 4.32
C LEU A 70 -8.14 5.93 3.97
N ASP A 71 -7.18 6.41 4.75
CA ASP A 71 -6.50 7.69 4.53
C ASP A 71 -5.28 7.56 3.59
N GLN A 72 -5.15 6.43 2.88
CA GLN A 72 -4.04 6.12 1.96
C GLN A 72 -2.66 6.14 2.63
N THR A 73 -2.60 5.91 3.94
CA THR A 73 -1.35 5.79 4.70
C THR A 73 -0.95 4.32 4.78
N PRO A 74 0.33 3.96 4.51
CA PRO A 74 0.82 2.60 4.71
C PRO A 74 0.56 2.12 6.14
N ASN A 75 -0.14 0.99 6.29
CA ASN A 75 -0.47 0.40 7.59
C ASN A 75 -0.13 -1.09 7.71
N GLY A 76 0.53 -1.66 6.70
CA GLY A 76 0.97 -3.04 6.71
C GLY A 76 1.62 -3.45 5.40
N TYR A 77 2.12 -4.68 5.37
CA TYR A 77 2.81 -5.27 4.23
C TYR A 77 2.45 -6.74 4.12
N VAL A 78 2.22 -7.22 2.90
CA VAL A 78 2.16 -8.63 2.57
C VAL A 78 3.41 -8.99 1.78
N PHE A 79 4.18 -9.93 2.31
CA PHE A 79 5.37 -10.46 1.66
C PHE A 79 5.03 -11.80 1.03
N LYS A 80 5.18 -11.91 -0.28
CA LYS A 80 5.18 -13.19 -0.99
C LYS A 80 6.52 -13.86 -0.77
N LEU A 81 6.47 -15.13 -0.37
CA LEU A 81 7.65 -15.90 -0.01
C LEU A 81 7.97 -16.92 -1.11
N LYS A 82 9.26 -17.19 -1.28
CA LYS A 82 9.74 -18.29 -2.10
C LYS A 82 10.86 -19.05 -1.41
N THR A 83 10.94 -20.34 -1.72
CA THR A 83 12.05 -21.20 -1.33
C THR A 83 12.69 -21.74 -2.60
N GLY A 84 13.93 -21.32 -2.87
CA GLY A 84 14.53 -21.48 -4.19
C GLY A 84 13.72 -20.76 -5.27
N ASN A 85 13.17 -21.51 -6.23
CA ASN A 85 12.38 -21.00 -7.35
C ASN A 85 10.87 -21.26 -7.21
N VAL A 86 10.41 -21.72 -6.05
CA VAL A 86 9.01 -22.11 -5.81
C VAL A 86 8.37 -21.17 -4.80
N GLU A 87 7.16 -20.70 -5.09
CA GLU A 87 6.34 -19.94 -4.15
C GLU A 87 6.05 -20.78 -2.90
N SER A 88 6.40 -20.24 -1.72
CA SER A 88 6.29 -20.94 -0.44
C SER A 88 5.25 -20.33 0.50
N GLY A 89 4.57 -19.26 0.10
CA GLY A 89 3.40 -18.72 0.80
C GLY A 89 3.48 -17.21 1.00
N PHE A 90 2.83 -16.73 2.07
CA PHE A 90 2.68 -15.32 2.37
C PHE A 90 2.80 -15.06 3.86
N ILE A 91 3.43 -13.95 4.23
CA ILE A 91 3.37 -13.41 5.59
C ILE A 91 2.87 -11.96 5.53
N GLN A 92 1.97 -11.61 6.43
CA GLN A 92 1.42 -10.26 6.57
C GLN A 92 1.92 -9.64 7.88
N ILE A 93 2.52 -8.46 7.78
CA ILE A 93 2.99 -7.66 8.92
C ILE A 93 2.13 -6.40 8.97
N HIS A 94 1.55 -6.12 10.13
CA HIS A 94 0.84 -4.87 10.38
C HIS A 94 1.79 -3.82 10.94
N ASN A 95 1.60 -2.57 10.54
CA ASN A 95 2.25 -1.42 11.13
C ASN A 95 1.18 -0.56 11.84
N ILE A 96 1.05 -0.75 13.15
CA ILE A 96 0.07 -0.05 13.98
C ILE A 96 0.82 0.98 14.81
N ASN A 97 0.63 2.27 14.52
CA ASN A 97 1.26 3.37 15.26
C ASN A 97 2.80 3.29 15.33
N GLY A 98 3.45 2.77 14.28
CA GLY A 98 4.90 2.56 14.25
C GLY A 98 5.37 1.26 14.90
N ILE A 99 4.47 0.47 15.49
CA ILE A 99 4.74 -0.86 16.03
C ILE A 99 4.46 -1.91 14.95
N ARG A 100 5.43 -2.78 14.71
CA ARG A 100 5.35 -3.89 13.75
C ARG A 100 4.85 -5.14 14.47
N ILE A 101 3.77 -5.73 13.99
CA ILE A 101 3.08 -6.88 14.60
C ILE A 101 2.74 -7.90 13.52
#